data_AF-A0A2H5DUD5-F1
#
_entry.id   AF-A0A2H5DUD5-F1
#
_cell.length_a   1.000
_cell.length_b   1.000
_cell.length_c   1.000
_cell.angle_alpha   90.00
_cell.angle_beta   90.00
_cell.angle_gamma   90.00
#
_symmetry.space_group_name_H-M   'P 1'
#
loop_
_entity.id
_entity.type
_entity.pdbx_description
1 polymer ?
#
loop_
_entity_poly.entity_id
_entity_poly.type
_entity_poly.pdbx_seq_one_letter_code
_entity_poly.pdbx_strand_id
1 'polypeptide(L)' 'MRLRLTNGPLAGLELEAECHGVELLIKLRSHELQACRHAFGSASELESMLSQQFDRPVLIEVIDANSPAK' A
#
# COMPACT_ATOMS: atom_id res chain seq x y z
N MET A 1 4.24 15.19 1.43
CA MET A 1 3.66 14.81 2.75
C MET A 1 3.69 13.29 2.84
N ARG A 2 4.16 12.72 3.96
CA ARG A 2 4.25 11.27 4.18
C ARG A 2 3.40 10.91 5.39
N LEU A 3 2.46 10.00 5.22
CA LEU A 3 1.63 9.46 6.30
C LEU A 3 1.97 7.99 6.50
N ARG A 4 2.29 7.60 7.74
CA ARG A 4 2.54 6.21 8.12
C ARG A 4 1.46 5.73 9.09
N LEU A 5 0.71 4.71 8.69
CA LEU A 5 -0.26 4.02 9.55
C LEU A 5 0.30 2.63 9.89
N THR A 6 0.42 2.34 11.19
CA THR A 6 0.69 1.00 11.70
C THR A 6 -0.56 0.55 12.44
N ASN A 7 -1.34 -0.32 11.82
CA ASN A 7 -2.50 -0.89 12.48
C ASN A 7 -2.01 -1.95 13.44
N GLY A 8 -2.33 -1.84 14.74
CA GLY A 8 -1.96 -2.81 15.77
C GLY A 8 -2.21 -4.27 15.37
N PRO A 9 -3.35 -4.90 15.64
CA PRO A 9 -3.57 -6.34 15.43
C PRO A 9 -3.60 -6.83 13.96
N LEU A 10 -3.33 -5.97 12.97
CA LEU A 10 -2.99 -6.35 11.59
C LEU A 10 -1.47 -6.64 11.49
N ALA A 11 -0.97 -7.42 12.45
CA ALA A 11 0.43 -7.61 12.80
C ALA A 11 1.35 -7.66 11.56
N GLY A 12 2.09 -6.57 11.35
CA GLY A 12 3.13 -6.50 10.32
C GLY A 12 2.81 -5.70 9.07
N LEU A 13 1.61 -5.13 8.90
CA LEU A 13 1.32 -4.23 7.76
C LEU A 13 1.63 -2.76 8.11
N GLU A 14 2.57 -2.17 7.37
CA GLU A 14 2.85 -0.74 7.36
C GLU A 14 2.32 -0.12 6.07
N LEU A 15 1.64 1.02 6.19
CA LEU A 15 1.18 1.79 5.03
C LEU A 15 1.90 3.13 5.01
N GLU A 16 2.52 3.46 3.88
CA GLU A 16 3.12 4.76 3.60
C GLU A 16 2.43 5.37 2.38
N ALA A 17 1.93 6.60 2.50
CA ALA A 17 1.37 7.33 1.35
C ALA A 17 2.24 8.54 1.01
N GLU A 18 2.54 8.73 -0.27
CA GLU A 18 3.31 9.83 -0.83
C GLU A 18 2.58 10.45 -2.03
N CYS A 19 2.52 11.77 -2.10
CA CYS A 19 2.04 12.46 -3.30
C CYS A 19 3.22 12.72 -4.24
N HIS A 20 3.16 12.20 -5.46
CA HIS A 20 4.16 12.39 -6.51
C HIS A 20 3.51 13.20 -7.64
N GLY A 21 3.55 14.52 -7.53
CA GLY A 21 2.84 15.40 -8.46
C GLY A 21 1.33 15.18 -8.40
N VAL A 22 0.76 14.68 -9.51
CA VAL A 22 -0.69 14.38 -9.62
C VAL A 22 -1.05 12.98 -9.11
N GLU A 23 -0.05 12.11 -8.91
CA GLU A 23 -0.26 10.72 -8.52
C GLU A 23 -0.13 10.55 -7.01
N LEU A 24 -0.86 9.58 -6.46
CA LEU A 24 -0.72 9.13 -5.09
C LEU A 24 -0.05 7.76 -5.09
N LEU A 25 1.17 7.67 -4.55
CA LEU A 25 1.84 6.41 -4.32
C LEU A 25 1.51 5.90 -2.93
N ILE A 26 0.98 4.67 -2.84
CA ILE A 26 0.72 3.97 -1.59
C ILE A 26 1.65 2.76 -1.53
N LYS A 27 2.54 2.74 -0.54
CA LYS A 27 3.42 1.61 -0.26
C LYS A 27 2.82 0.80 0.88
N LEU A 28 2.58 -0.48 0.61
CA LEU A 28 2.11 -1.46 1.57
C LEU A 28 3.27 -2.40 1.90
N ARG A 29 3.84 -2.26 3.09
CA ARG A 29 4.94 -3.12 3.54
C ARG A 29 4.40 -4.17 4.51
N SER A 30 4.68 -5.45 4.26
CA SER A 30 4.27 -6.51 5.18
C SER A 30 5.25 -7.66 5.29
N HIS A 31 5.35 -8.24 6.49
CA HIS A 31 6.07 -9.51 6.73
C HIS A 31 5.26 -10.73 6.26
N GLU A 32 3.94 -10.59 6.08
CA GLU A 32 3.03 -11.65 5.64
C GLU A 32 2.34 -11.25 4.33
N LEU A 33 3.10 -11.23 3.24
CA LEU A 33 2.59 -10.83 1.93
C LEU A 33 1.41 -11.66 1.43
N GLN A 34 1.37 -12.96 1.74
CA GLN A 34 0.25 -13.80 1.33
C GLN A 34 -1.04 -13.43 2.04
N ALA A 35 -0.99 -13.16 3.35
CA ALA A 35 -2.16 -12.69 4.09
C ALA A 35 -2.63 -11.32 3.58
N CYS A 36 -1.69 -10.43 3.24
CA CYS A 36 -2.03 -9.12 2.66
C CYS A 36 -2.70 -9.27 1.30
N ARG A 37 -2.15 -10.08 0.39
CA ARG A 37 -2.77 -10.33 -0.92
C ARG A 37 -4.16 -10.96 -0.79
N HIS A 38 -4.35 -11.83 0.19
CA HIS A 38 -5.66 -12.43 0.44
C HIS A 38 -6.68 -11.41 0.97
N ALA A 39 -6.26 -10.48 1.83
CA ALA A 39 -7.14 -9.46 2.41
C ALA A 39 -7.49 -8.33 1.42
N PHE A 40 -6.54 -7.88 0.60
CA PHE A 40 -6.71 -6.73 -0.30
C PHE A 40 -7.09 -7.10 -1.73
N GLY A 41 -7.00 -8.38 -2.11
CA GLY A 41 -7.19 -8.81 -3.49
C GLY A 41 -6.02 -8.41 -4.38
N SER A 42 -6.28 -8.12 -5.66
CA SER A 42 -5.23 -7.68 -6.58
C SER A 42 -4.86 -6.21 -6.37
N ALA A 43 -3.59 -5.87 -6.56
CA ALA A 43 -3.14 -4.47 -6.47
C ALA A 43 -3.89 -3.57 -7.47
N SER A 44 -4.16 -4.06 -8.68
CA SER A 44 -4.89 -3.33 -9.73
C SER A 44 -6.32 -2.97 -9.36
N GLU A 45 -7.04 -3.85 -8.65
CA GLU A 45 -8.40 -3.55 -8.18
C GLU A 45 -8.37 -2.46 -7.12
N LEU A 46 -7.40 -2.54 -6.20
CA LEU A 46 -7.22 -1.56 -5.14
C LEU A 46 -6.77 -0.20 -5.72
N GLU A 47 -5.91 -0.17 -6.73
CA GLU A 47 -5.50 1.03 -7.46
C GLU A 47 -6.69 1.69 -8.14
N SER A 48 -7.53 0.91 -8.84
CA SER A 48 -8.72 1.41 -9.53
C SER A 48 -9.72 2.02 -8.54
N MET A 49 -10.03 1.30 -7.46
CA MET A 49 -10.95 1.75 -6.42
C MET A 49 -10.46 3.03 -5.76
N LEU A 50 -9.19 3.08 -5.35
CA LEU A 50 -8.63 4.27 -4.70
C LEU A 50 -8.48 5.44 -5.67
N SER A 51 -8.19 5.18 -6.94
CA SER A 51 -8.12 6.23 -7.96
C SER A 51 -9.46 6.93 -8.14
N GLN A 52 -10.55 6.16 -8.15
CA GLN A 52 -11.92 6.70 -8.18
C GLN A 52 -12.25 7.46 -6.89
N GLN A 53 -11.87 6.91 -5.72
CA GLN A 53 -12.18 7.54 -4.43
C GLN A 53 -11.45 8.87 -4.22
N PHE A 54 -10.21 8.97 -4.69
CA PHE A 54 -9.39 10.18 -4.51
C PHE A 54 -9.42 11.13 -5.70
N ASP A 55 -10.13 10.79 -6.78
CA ASP A 55 -10.18 11.54 -8.04
C ASP A 55 -8.78 11.87 -8.60
N ARG A 56 -7.86 10.90 -8.51
CA ARG A 56 -6.48 11.02 -8.99
C ARG A 56 -5.86 9.64 -9.20
N PRO A 57 -4.84 9.49 -10.06
CA PRO A 57 -4.15 8.21 -10.23
C PRO A 57 -3.52 7.73 -8.92
N VAL A 58 -3.76 6.47 -8.57
CA VAL A 58 -3.17 5.80 -7.41
C VAL A 58 -2.33 4.63 -7.89
N LEU A 59 -1.10 4.53 -7.38
CA LEU A 59 -0.21 3.41 -7.58
C LEU A 59 0.01 2.69 -6.26
N ILE A 60 -0.05 1.36 -6.27
CA ILE A 60 0.18 0.54 -5.09
C ILE A 60 1.45 -0.26 -5.26
N GLU A 61 2.42 0.00 -4.39
CA GLU A 61 3.64 -0.77 -4.28
C GLU A 61 3.56 -1.70 -3.08
N VAL A 62 3.64 -3.01 -3.30
CA VAL A 62 3.64 -4.00 -2.23
C VAL A 62 5.07 -4.43 -1.94
N ILE A 63 5.56 -4.14 -0.74
CA ILE A 63 6.93 -4.37 -0.29
C ILE A 63 6.96 -5.54 0.68
N ASP A 64 7.78 -6.56 0.38
CA ASP A 64 8.09 -7.63 1.33
C ASP A 64 9.01 -7.07 2.42
N ALA A 65 8.53 -7.02 3.66
CA ALA A 65 9.31 -6.55 4.79
C ALA A 65 10.44 -7.51 5.19
N ASN A 66 10.42 -8.76 4.70
CA ASN A 66 11.49 -9.73 4.90
C ASN A 66 12.62 -9.59 3.86
N SER A 67 12.39 -8.83 2.78
CA SER A 67 13.43 -8.61 1.78
C SER A 67 14.42 -7.55 2.26
N PRO A 68 15.73 -7.77 2.13
CA PRO A 68 16.70 -6.74 2.47
C PRO A 68 16.44 -5.48 1.63
N ALA A 69 16.37 -4.32 2.29
CA ALA A 69 16.20 -3.05 1.62
C ALA A 69 17.29 -2.90 0.53
N LYS A 70 16.84 -2.74 -0.71
CA LYS A 70 17.70 -2.62 -1.88
C LYS A 70 18.22 -1.20 -2.04
#